data_AF-A0A554PA87-F1
#
_entry.id   AF-A0A554PA87-F1
#
_cell.length_a   1.000
_cell.length_b   1.000
_cell.length_c   1.000
_cell.angle_alpha   90.00
_cell.angle_beta   90.00
_cell.angle_gamma   90.00
#
_symmetry.space_group_name_H-M   'P 1'
#
loop_
_entity.id
_entity.type
_entity.pdbx_description
1 polymer ?
#
loop_
_entity_poly.entity_id
_entity_poly.type
_entity_poly.pdbx_seq_one_letter_code
_entity_poly.pdbx_strand_id
1 'polypeptide(L)'
;MSVGRFLLSCWVALAGLSVGTVWLGSWLGQGAPRGVVVLILLLAVAKAWLIAGGFMELRHGPRLWRWLLLGWPLALALLLGLILSL
;
A
#
# COMPACT_ATOMS: atom_id res chain seq x y z
N MET A 1 13.87 14.27 14.04
CA MET A 1 12.57 13.85 14.62
C MET A 1 12.83 12.69 15.59
N SER A 2 12.11 12.58 16.71
CA SER A 2 12.26 11.39 17.58
C SER A 2 11.66 10.16 16.88
N VAL A 3 12.25 8.98 17.11
CA VAL A 3 11.78 7.70 16.54
C VAL A 3 10.29 7.49 16.78
N GLY A 4 9.80 7.84 17.98
CA GLY A 4 8.37 7.77 18.30
C GLY A 4 7.48 8.65 17.42
N ARG A 5 7.90 9.89 17.10
CA ARG A 5 7.14 10.78 16.19
C ARG A 5 7.11 10.23 14.77
N PHE A 6 8.20 9.63 14.32
CA PHE A 6 8.27 8.98 13.01
C PHE A 6 7.31 7.79 12.93
N LEU A 7 7.35 6.88 13.91
CA LEU A 7 6.45 5.73 13.98
C LEU A 7 4.98 6.16 14.08
N LEU A 8 4.69 7.19 14.85
CA LEU A 8 3.32 7.74 14.97
C LEU A 8 2.81 8.23 13.61
N SER A 9 3.65 8.93 12.85
CA SER A 9 3.29 9.39 11.51
C SER A 9 3.03 8.23 10.53
N CYS A 10 3.84 7.17 10.61
CA CYS A 10 3.64 5.94 9.84
C CYS A 10 2.32 5.26 10.21
N TRP A 11 1.98 5.20 11.49
CA TRP A 11 0.71 4.67 11.97
C TRP A 11 -0.50 5.46 11.46
N VAL A 12 -0.46 6.79 11.58
CA VAL A 12 -1.55 7.67 11.09
C VAL A 12 -1.74 7.49 9.59
N ALA A 13 -0.65 7.45 8.82
CA ALA A 13 -0.71 7.20 7.39
C ALA A 13 -1.30 5.82 7.04
N LEU A 14 -0.90 4.76 7.76
CA LEU A 14 -1.47 3.41 7.60
C LEU A 14 -2.96 3.37 7.92
N ALA A 15 -3.38 4.05 8.98
CA ALA A 15 -4.78 4.16 9.36
C ALA A 15 -5.57 4.87 8.25
N GLY A 16 -5.07 6.01 7.76
CA GLY A 16 -5.68 6.76 6.66
C GLY A 16 -5.81 5.93 5.37
N LEU A 17 -4.74 5.24 4.97
CA LEU A 17 -4.77 4.34 3.82
C LEU A 17 -5.78 3.20 4.01
N SER A 18 -5.92 2.66 5.23
CA SER A 18 -6.86 1.58 5.53
C SER A 18 -8.31 2.04 5.49
N VAL A 19 -8.61 3.20 6.09
CA VAL A 19 -9.94 3.83 5.98
C VAL A 19 -10.27 4.12 4.52
N GLY A 20 -9.31 4.67 3.76
CA GLY A 20 -9.47 4.91 2.32
C GLY A 20 -9.81 3.65 1.53
N THR A 21 -9.14 2.52 1.81
CA THR A 21 -9.45 1.24 1.16
C THR A 21 -10.86 0.72 1.48
N VAL A 22 -11.31 0.82 2.74
CA VAL A 22 -12.66 0.39 3.13
C VAL A 22 -13.72 1.28 2.49
N TRP A 23 -13.49 2.60 2.52
CA TRP A 23 -14.39 3.57 1.91
C TRP A 23 -14.54 3.30 0.41
N LEU A 24 -13.45 3.15 -0.35
CA LEU A 24 -13.50 2.80 -1.78
C LEU A 24 -14.13 1.42 -2.03
N GLY A 25 -13.90 0.45 -1.15
CA GLY A 25 -14.55 -0.86 -1.22
C GLY A 25 -16.07 -0.77 -1.13
N SER A 26 -16.60 0.15 -0.32
CA SER A 26 -18.04 0.38 -0.21
C SER A 26 -18.68 0.93 -1.49
N TRP A 27 -17.92 1.64 -2.32
CA TRP A 27 -18.35 2.10 -3.64
C TRP A 27 -18.41 0.95 -4.66
N LEU A 28 -17.53 -0.05 -4.54
CA LEU A 28 -17.51 -1.20 -5.46
C LEU A 28 -18.84 -1.96 -5.46
N GLY A 29 -19.45 -2.12 -4.28
CA GLY A 29 -20.76 -2.77 -4.13
C GLY A 29 -21.93 -2.00 -4.75
N GLN A 30 -21.72 -0.74 -5.13
CA GLN A 30 -22.73 0.16 -5.71
C GLN A 30 -22.55 0.31 -7.24
N GLY A 31 -21.72 -0.51 -7.88
CA GLY A 31 -21.48 -0.46 -9.32
C GLY A 31 -20.46 0.59 -9.76
N ALA A 32 -19.52 0.95 -8.88
CA ALA A 32 -18.49 1.94 -9.16
C ALA A 32 -17.61 1.62 -10.39
N PRO A 33 -17.03 2.63 -11.06
CA PRO A 33 -16.19 2.44 -12.24
C PRO A 33 -14.91 1.64 -11.90
N ARG A 34 -14.36 0.96 -12.91
CA ARG A 34 -13.11 0.17 -12.81
C ARG A 34 -11.93 0.96 -12.22
N GLY A 35 -11.90 2.28 -12.39
CA GLY A 35 -10.90 3.16 -11.77
C GLY A 35 -10.84 3.09 -10.24
N VAL A 36 -11.93 2.72 -9.57
CA VAL A 36 -11.93 2.51 -8.11
C VAL A 36 -11.08 1.30 -7.73
N VAL A 37 -11.10 0.23 -8.53
CA VAL A 37 -10.25 -0.94 -8.32
C VAL A 37 -8.77 -0.57 -8.45
N VAL A 38 -8.42 0.22 -9.47
CA VAL A 38 -7.05 0.73 -9.66
C VAL A 38 -6.61 1.54 -8.43
N LEU A 39 -7.48 2.40 -7.91
CA LEU A 39 -7.17 3.20 -6.73
C LEU A 39 -6.99 2.35 -5.47
N ILE A 40 -7.80 1.31 -5.27
CA ILE A 40 -7.64 0.35 -4.17
C ILE A 40 -6.30 -0.39 -4.28
N LEU A 41 -5.91 -0.83 -5.47
CA LEU A 41 -4.61 -1.48 -5.71
C LEU A 41 -3.45 -0.54 -5.40
N LEU A 42 -3.53 0.74 -5.82
CA LEU A 42 -2.51 1.75 -5.49
C LEU A 42 -2.39 1.98 -3.99
N LEU A 43 -3.51 2.06 -3.26
CA LEU A 43 -3.49 2.18 -1.79
C LEU A 43 -2.86 0.96 -1.13
N ALA A 44 -3.12 -0.25 -1.64
CA ALA A 44 -2.50 -1.48 -1.15
C ALA A 44 -0.97 -1.48 -1.32
N VAL A 45 -0.48 -1.05 -2.49
CA VAL A 45 0.96 -0.89 -2.76
C VAL A 45 1.56 0.16 -1.81
N ALA A 46 0.91 1.31 -1.66
CA ALA A 46 1.36 2.37 -0.75
C ALA A 46 1.48 1.87 0.71
N LYS A 47 0.51 1.08 1.18
CA LYS A 47 0.57 0.46 2.52
C LYS A 47 1.77 -0.46 2.67
N ALA A 48 1.99 -1.34 1.69
CA ALA A 48 3.11 -2.28 1.73
C ALA A 48 4.46 -1.56 1.78
N TRP A 49 4.62 -0.50 0.98
CA TRP A 49 5.83 0.32 1.01
C TRP A 49 6.00 1.09 2.32
N LEU A 50 4.90 1.58 2.90
CA LEU A 50 4.93 2.25 4.19
C LEU A 50 5.36 1.29 5.31
N ILE A 51 4.87 0.05 5.29
CA ILE A 51 5.26 -0.99 6.25
C ILE A 51 6.74 -1.34 6.09
N ALA A 52 7.17 -1.63 4.85
CA ALA A 52 8.56 -1.97 4.56
C ALA A 52 9.53 -0.83 4.94
N GLY A 53 9.19 0.42 4.61
CA GLY A 53 10.04 1.57 4.88
C GLY A 53 9.94 2.13 6.31
N GLY A 54 8.82 1.94 7.00
CA GLY A 54 8.54 2.55 8.30
C GLY A 54 8.75 1.62 9.50
N PHE A 55 8.40 0.35 9.36
CA PHE A 55 8.36 -0.59 10.49
C PHE A 55 9.46 -1.65 10.44
N MET A 56 9.84 -2.13 9.25
CA MET A 56 10.76 -3.26 9.13
C MET A 56 12.26 -2.88 9.24
N GLU A 57 12.59 -1.65 9.67
CA GLU A 57 13.97 -1.12 9.74
C GLU A 57 14.83 -1.31 8.47
N LEU A 58 14.22 -1.67 7.33
CA LEU A 58 14.86 -1.91 6.03
C LEU A 58 15.59 -0.67 5.46
N ARG A 59 15.51 0.47 6.14
CA ARG A 59 16.30 1.68 5.87
C ARG A 59 17.81 1.42 6.04
N HIS A 60 18.20 0.52 6.93
CA HIS A 60 19.60 0.15 7.18
C HIS A 60 19.97 -1.23 6.60
N GLY A 61 19.03 -1.93 5.97
CA GLY A 61 19.23 -3.25 5.40
C GLY A 61 19.84 -3.26 3.99
N PRO A 62 20.28 -4.42 3.51
CA PRO A 62 20.82 -4.59 2.16
C PRO A 62 19.82 -4.18 1.07
N ARG A 63 20.31 -3.41 0.08
CA ARG A 63 19.49 -2.79 -0.97
C ARG A 63 18.64 -3.81 -1.74
N LEU A 64 19.18 -4.99 -2.04
CA LEU A 64 18.47 -6.04 -2.78
C LEU A 64 17.18 -6.48 -2.06
N TRP A 65 17.24 -6.68 -0.75
CA TRP A 65 16.07 -7.05 0.06
C TRP A 65 15.00 -5.97 0.07
N ARG A 66 15.43 -4.71 0.14
CA ARG A 66 14.52 -3.57 0.05
C ARG A 66 13.82 -3.54 -1.32
N TRP A 67 14.55 -3.73 -2.42
CA TRP A 67 13.94 -3.78 -3.76
C TRP A 67 12.99 -4.97 -3.93
N LEU A 68 13.34 -6.16 -3.40
CA LEU A 68 12.45 -7.32 -3.45
C LEU A 68 11.12 -7.04 -2.73
N LEU A 69 11.20 -6.49 -1.51
CA LEU A 69 10.02 -6.20 -0.69
C LEU A 69 9.17 -5.05 -1.22
N LEU A 70 9.77 -4.08 -1.92
CA LEU A 70 9.03 -3.01 -2.61
C LEU A 70 8.46 -3.48 -3.96
N GLY A 71 9.19 -4.33 -4.68
CA GLY A 71 8.78 -4.86 -5.99
C GLY A 71 7.65 -5.88 -5.88
N TRP A 72 7.63 -6.68 -4.81
CA TRP A 72 6.60 -7.69 -4.56
C TRP A 72 5.15 -7.15 -4.59
N PRO A 73 4.77 -6.14 -3.79
CA PRO A 73 3.40 -5.61 -3.82
C PRO A 73 3.06 -4.96 -5.15
N LEU A 74 4.05 -4.38 -5.85
CA LEU A 74 3.85 -3.82 -7.19
C LEU A 74 3.55 -4.93 -8.21
N ALA A 75 4.32 -6.02 -8.19
CA ALA A 75 4.09 -7.18 -9.04
C ALA A 75 2.72 -7.80 -8.78
N LEU A 76 2.31 -7.91 -7.52
CA LEU A 76 0.99 -8.42 -7.14
C LEU A 76 -0.14 -7.50 -7.65
N ALA A 77 0.01 -6.19 -7.53
CA ALA A 77 -0.97 -5.22 -8.03
C ALA A 77 -1.08 -5.26 -9.56
N LEU A 78 0.03 -5.39 -10.29
CA LEU A 78 0.03 -5.55 -11.73
C LEU A 78 -0.64 -6.87 -12.16
N LEU A 79 -0.32 -7.97 -11.49
CA LEU A 79 -0.93 -9.27 -11.73
C LEU A 79 -2.44 -9.22 -11.51
N LEU A 80 -2.89 -8.61 -10.41
CA LEU A 80 -4.31 -8.43 -10.14
C LEU A 80 -4.98 -7.52 -11.18
N GLY A 81 -4.32 -6.45 -11.61
CA GLY A 81 -4.82 -5.59 -12.69
C GLY A 81 -5.04 -6.35 -14.00
N LEU A 82 -4.10 -7.22 -14.37
CA LEU A 82 -4.22 -8.10 -15.53
C LEU A 82 -5.39 -9.09 -15.38
N ILE A 83 -5.50 -9.77 -14.24
CA ILE A 83 -6.58 -10.74 -13.96
C ILE A 83 -7.95 -10.04 -14.02
N LEU A 84 -8.04 -8.84 -13.47
CA LEU A 84 -9.27 -8.05 -13.42
C LEU A 84 -9.55 -7.28 -14.71
N SER A 85 -8.68 -7.39 -15.73
CA SER A 85 -8.81 -6.72 -17.02
C SER A 85 -8.97 -5.20 -16.89
N LEU A 86 -8.20 -4.60 -15.98
CA LEU A 86 -8.19 -3.15 -15.70
C LEU A 86 -7.40 -2.37 -16.74
#